data_AF-A0A314YQF3-F1
#
_entry.id   AF-A0A314YQF3-F1
#
_cell.length_a   1.000
_cell.length_b   1.000
_cell.length_c   1.000
_cell.angle_alpha   90.00
_cell.angle_beta   90.00
_cell.angle_gamma   90.00
#
_symmetry.space_group_name_H-M   'P 1'
#
loop_
_entity.id
_entity.type
_entity.pdbx_description
1 polymer ?
#
loop_
_entity_poly.entity_id
_entity_poly.type
_entity_poly.pdbx_seq_one_letter_code
_entity_poly.pdbx_strand_id
1 'polypeptide(L)'
;MAVKLTEGAIMKICTGEYHDETWKPILQVLDVRMVNTARSGAQPGPDNERYRVLISDGSHHQQGMLGTQKNTLVQQGLLQKGSMFA
;
A
#
# COMPACT_ATOMS: atom_id res chain seq x y z
N MET A 1 -11.19 -18.92 -8.69
CA MET A 1 -11.96 -18.23 -7.62
C MET A 1 -11.69 -16.75 -7.76
N ALA A 2 -12.73 -15.91 -7.89
CA ALA A 2 -12.55 -14.46 -7.91
C ALA A 2 -12.47 -13.98 -6.46
N VAL A 3 -11.28 -13.54 -6.02
CA VAL A 3 -11.14 -12.82 -4.75
C VAL A 3 -11.88 -11.50 -4.91
N LYS A 4 -12.87 -11.24 -4.06
CA LYS A 4 -13.61 -9.98 -4.07
C LYS A 4 -12.91 -8.95 -3.20
N LEU A 5 -12.65 -7.78 -3.75
CA LEU A 5 -12.21 -6.62 -2.99
C LEU A 5 -13.33 -6.15 -2.06
N THR A 6 -12.97 -5.55 -0.94
CA THR A 6 -13.93 -5.04 0.04
C THR A 6 -14.38 -3.63 -0.35
N GLU A 7 -15.37 -3.55 -1.24
CA GLU A 7 -15.90 -2.29 -1.77
C GLU A 7 -16.23 -1.26 -0.68
N GLY A 8 -15.80 -0.02 -0.89
CA GLY A 8 -16.01 1.10 0.03
C GLY A 8 -15.10 1.10 1.26
N ALA A 9 -14.18 0.13 1.37
CA ALA A 9 -13.23 0.08 2.48
C ALA A 9 -12.34 1.31 2.57
N ILE A 10 -11.86 1.83 1.44
CA ILE A 10 -10.99 3.02 1.42
C ILE A 10 -11.74 4.22 2.01
N MET A 11 -13.00 4.42 1.63
CA MET A 11 -13.82 5.51 2.17
C MET A 11 -13.97 5.37 3.68
N LYS A 12 -14.35 4.18 4.18
CA LYS A 12 -14.50 3.94 5.63
C LYS A 12 -13.22 4.19 6.42
N ILE A 13 -12.06 3.83 5.87
CA ILE A 13 -10.75 4.10 6.48
C ILE A 13 -10.49 5.61 6.51
N CYS A 14 -10.72 6.30 5.40
CA CYS A 14 -10.45 7.74 5.28
C CYS A 14 -11.42 8.61 6.09
N THR A 15 -12.66 8.19 6.32
CA THR A 15 -13.63 8.91 7.16
C THR A 15 -13.52 8.58 8.64
N GLY A 16 -12.71 7.57 9.01
CA GLY A 16 -12.58 7.13 10.40
C GLY A 16 -13.78 6.31 10.88
N GLU A 17 -14.63 5.82 9.98
CA GLU A 17 -15.79 4.97 10.30
C GLU A 17 -15.41 3.50 10.59
N TYR A 18 -14.12 3.20 10.59
CA TYR A 18 -13.58 1.91 11.01
C TYR A 18 -13.46 1.86 12.55
N HIS A 19 -14.23 0.96 13.17
CA HIS A 19 -14.31 0.81 14.62
C HIS A 19 -13.94 -0.58 15.14
N ASP A 20 -13.62 -1.52 14.24
CA ASP A 20 -13.43 -2.93 14.56
C ASP A 20 -12.04 -3.40 14.11
N GLU A 21 -11.14 -3.64 15.06
CA GLU A 21 -9.77 -4.11 14.80
C GLU A 21 -9.70 -5.48 14.09
N THR A 22 -10.81 -6.22 14.04
CA THR A 22 -10.90 -7.51 13.35
C THR A 22 -11.26 -7.36 11.86
N TRP A 23 -11.70 -6.18 11.43
CA TRP A 23 -12.06 -5.94 10.04
C TRP A 23 -10.81 -5.78 9.17
N LYS A 24 -10.60 -6.76 8.28
CA LYS A 24 -9.46 -6.88 7.37
C LYS A 24 -9.92 -6.73 5.92
N PRO A 25 -10.01 -5.50 5.38
CA PRO A 25 -10.53 -5.28 4.05
C PRO A 25 -9.57 -5.79 2.99
N ILE A 26 -10.09 -6.51 2.01
CA ILE A 26 -9.31 -6.99 0.87
C ILE A 26 -9.13 -5.85 -0.13
N LEU A 27 -7.90 -5.42 -0.33
CA LEU A 27 -7.54 -4.34 -1.25
C LEU A 27 -6.57 -4.85 -2.33
N GLN A 28 -6.57 -4.20 -3.49
CA GLN A 28 -5.64 -4.48 -4.58
C GLN A 28 -4.60 -3.37 -4.74
N VAL A 29 -3.36 -3.74 -4.99
CA VAL A 29 -2.29 -2.83 -5.41
C VAL A 29 -2.42 -2.55 -6.91
N LEU A 30 -2.62 -1.29 -7.28
CA LEU A 30 -2.66 -0.86 -8.69
C LEU A 30 -1.30 -0.38 -9.21
N ASP A 31 -0.46 0.16 -8.34
CA ASP A 31 0.88 0.63 -8.68
C ASP A 31 1.79 0.62 -7.45
N VAL A 32 3.08 0.35 -7.68
CA VAL A 32 4.16 0.47 -6.68
C VAL A 32 5.33 1.16 -7.35
N ARG A 33 5.77 2.27 -6.77
CA ARG A 33 6.91 3.02 -7.29
C ARG A 33 7.85 3.44 -6.17
N MET A 34 9.15 3.21 -6.37
CA MET A 34 10.16 3.81 -5.50
C MET A 34 10.14 5.33 -5.73
N VAL A 35 10.16 6.10 -4.64
CA VAL A 35 10.28 7.54 -4.67
C VAL A 35 11.60 7.93 -4.00
N ASN A 36 12.43 8.68 -4.71
CA ASN A 36 13.69 9.16 -4.15
C ASN A 36 13.41 10.27 -3.15
N THR A 37 13.64 10.00 -1.87
CA THR A 37 13.77 11.05 -0.85
C THR A 37 15.24 11.37 -0.66
N ALA A 38 15.89 11.89 -1.69
CA ALA A 38 17.25 12.40 -1.56
C ALA A 38 17.19 13.70 -0.72
N ARG A 39 17.45 13.59 0.59
CA ARG A 39 17.93 14.74 1.36
C ARG A 39 19.38 14.93 0.95
N SER A 40 19.64 16.03 0.25
CA SER A 40 20.93 16.66 -0.02
C SER A 40 22.17 15.84 0.39
N GLY A 41 22.83 15.19 -0.58
CA GLY A 41 24.22 14.76 -0.47
C GLY A 41 24.54 13.46 0.29
N ALA A 42 23.56 12.75 0.85
CA ALA A 42 23.81 11.44 1.46
C ALA A 42 23.46 10.29 0.49
N GLN A 43 24.38 9.33 0.32
CA GLN A 43 24.13 8.09 -0.40
C GLN A 43 22.92 7.39 0.23
N PRO A 44 21.85 7.07 -0.52
CA PRO A 44 20.71 6.36 0.05
C PRO A 44 21.16 4.97 0.49
N GLY A 45 21.28 4.75 1.81
CA GLY A 45 21.41 3.42 2.38
C GLY A 45 20.12 2.60 2.17
N PRO A 46 20.16 1.27 2.37
CA PRO A 46 19.01 0.39 2.20
C PRO A 46 17.78 0.78 3.04
N ASP A 47 17.97 1.52 4.14
CA ASP A 47 16.90 2.03 5.01
C ASP A 47 16.19 3.29 4.47
N ASN A 48 16.68 3.88 3.36
CA ASN A 48 16.12 5.11 2.77
C ASN A 48 15.17 4.85 1.60
N GLU A 49 14.89 3.60 1.24
CA GLU A 49 13.90 3.29 0.22
C GLU A 49 12.50 3.69 0.69
N ARG A 50 11.83 4.53 -0.09
CA ARG A 50 10.45 4.92 0.15
C ARG A 50 9.64 4.46 -1.04
N TYR A 51 8.63 3.62 -0.80
CA TYR A 51 7.73 3.17 -1.86
C TYR A 51 6.39 3.89 -1.72
N ARG A 52 5.92 4.46 -2.81
CA ARG A 52 4.56 4.95 -2.95
C ARG A 52 3.71 3.86 -3.58
N VAL A 53 2.53 3.63 -3.03
CA VAL A 53 1.60 2.58 -3.45
C VAL A 53 0.27 3.22 -3.80
N LEU A 54 -0.33 2.81 -4.91
CA LEU A 54 -1.72 3.08 -5.26
C LEU A 54 -2.54 1.82 -4.97
N ILE A 55 -3.59 1.95 -4.16
CA ILE A 55 -4.46 0.85 -3.74
C ILE A 55 -5.90 1.09 -4.19
N SER A 56 -6.65 0.00 -4.38
CA SER A 56 -8.06 -0.02 -4.78
C SER A 56 -8.87 -0.95 -3.89
N ASP A 57 -10.11 -0.58 -3.59
CA ASP A 57 -11.12 -1.45 -3.00
C ASP A 57 -12.18 -1.92 -4.02
N GLY A 58 -11.99 -1.58 -5.31
CA GLY A 58 -12.92 -1.86 -6.41
C GLY A 58 -13.86 -0.69 -6.75
N SER A 59 -14.09 0.26 -5.84
CA SER A 59 -14.90 1.46 -6.09
C SER A 59 -14.11 2.76 -5.94
N HIS A 60 -13.13 2.79 -5.05
CA HIS A 60 -12.28 3.93 -4.73
C HIS A 60 -10.80 3.57 -4.88
N HIS A 61 -9.98 4.62 -5.00
CA HIS A 61 -8.53 4.51 -5.11
C HIS A 61 -7.88 5.46 -4.12
N GLN A 62 -6.78 5.03 -3.52
CA GLN A 62 -6.01 5.87 -2.61
C GLN A 62 -4.52 5.67 -2.80
N GLN A 63 -3.77 6.77 -2.76
CA GLN A 63 -2.32 6.75 -2.82
C GLN A 63 -1.74 6.92 -1.42
N GLY A 64 -0.74 6.11 -1.07
CA GLY A 64 -0.07 6.16 0.23
C GLY A 64 1.42 5.85 0.13
N MET A 65 2.12 6.07 1.25
CA MET A 65 3.50 5.65 1.43
C MET A 65 3.53 4.31 2.17
N LEU A 66 4.30 3.35 1.65
CA LEU A 66 4.58 2.11 2.36
C LEU A 66 5.47 2.41 3.57
N GLY A 67 5.12 1.84 4.73
CA GLY A 67 5.99 1.87 5.90
C GLY A 67 7.31 1.15 5.58
N THR A 68 8.45 1.75 5.93
CA THR A 68 9.79 1.25 5.55
C THR A 68 10.05 -0.18 6.04
N GLN A 69 9.47 -0.55 7.18
CA GLN A 69 9.50 -1.93 7.71
C GLN A 69 8.89 -3.00 6.78
N LYS A 70 8.15 -2.58 5.75
CA LYS A 70 7.51 -3.46 4.74
C LYS A 70 8.18 -3.40 3.37
N ASN A 71 9.28 -2.64 3.23
CA ASN A 71 10.02 -2.53 1.96
C ASN A 71 10.48 -3.89 1.42
N THR A 72 10.84 -4.81 2.31
CA THR A 72 11.25 -6.18 1.95
C THR A 72 10.18 -6.91 1.14
N LEU A 73 8.90 -6.61 1.32
CA LEU A 73 7.82 -7.20 0.53
C LEU A 73 7.88 -6.76 -0.95
N VAL A 74 8.24 -5.50 -1.20
CA VAL A 74 8.41 -5.00 -2.58
C VAL A 74 9.69 -5.58 -3.18
N GLN A 75 10.78 -5.58 -2.43
CA GLN A 75 12.08 -6.10 -2.86
C GLN A 75 12.03 -7.59 -3.22
N GLN A 76 11.23 -8.38 -2.49
CA GLN A 76 11.02 -9.81 -2.74
C GLN A 76 9.93 -10.09 -3.78
N GLY A 77 9.28 -9.07 -4.34
CA GLY A 77 8.18 -9.22 -5.30
C GLY A 77 6.86 -9.73 -4.71
N LEU A 78 6.75 -9.78 -3.37
CA LEU A 78 5.52 -10.18 -2.66
C LEU A 78 4.45 -9.08 -2.69
N LEU A 79 4.88 -7.81 -2.74
CA LEU A 79 4.03 -6.65 -2.94
C LEU A 79 4.36 -5.98 -4.28
N GLN A 80 3.50 -6.18 -5.27
CA GLN A 80 3.66 -5.64 -6.62
C GLN A 80 2.29 -5.28 -7.21
N LYS A 81 2.28 -4.66 -8.39
CA LYS A 81 1.04 -4.39 -9.12
C LYS A 81 0.24 -5.68 -9.30
N GLY A 82 -1.04 -5.64 -8.95
CA GLY A 82 -1.96 -6.77 -8.98
C GLY A 82 -2.02 -7.58 -7.68
N SER A 83 -1.07 -7.40 -6.74
CA SER A 83 -1.13 -8.04 -5.42
C SER A 83 -2.42 -7.66 -4.69
N MET A 84 -3.02 -8.64 -4.01
CA MET A 84 -4.18 -8.44 -3.14
C MET A 84 -3.78 -8.72 -1.69
N PHE A 85 -4.26 -7.93 -0.73
CA PHE A 85 -3.92 -8.05 0.68
C PHE A 85 -5.15 -7.76 1.56
N ALA A 86 -5.17 -8.31 2.78
CA ALA A 86 -6.23 -8.19 3.79
C ALA A 86 -5.66 -7.74 5.13
#